data_AF-A0A520IRN9-F1
#
_entry.id   AF-A0A520IRN9-F1
#
_cell.length_a   1.000
_cell.length_b   1.000
_cell.length_c   1.000
_cell.angle_alpha   90.00
_cell.angle_beta   90.00
_cell.angle_gamma   90.00
#
_symmetry.space_group_name_H-M   'P 1'
#
loop_
_entity.id
_entity.type
_entity.pdbx_description
1 polymer ?
#
loop_
_entity_poly.entity_id
_entity_poly.type
_entity_poly.pdbx_seq_one_letter_code
_entity_poly.pdbx_strand_id
1 'polypeptide(L)' 'MTAAYPALRLRRTRSSGWSRRLHAETVLTPADLIWPMFIVGGEGVEQPIDSLPGVSRWSVDGIVARAKEARAL' A
#
# COMPACT_ATOMS: atom_id res chain seq x y z
N MET A 1 -8.64 33.32 15.08
CA MET A 1 -8.25 34.45 14.22
C MET A 1 -7.23 33.93 13.22
N THR A 2 -7.59 33.79 11.94
CA THR A 2 -6.66 33.35 10.89
C THR A 2 -5.89 34.55 10.37
N ALA A 3 -4.55 34.49 10.38
CA ALA A 3 -3.73 35.54 9.80
C ALA A 3 -3.91 35.58 8.27
N ALA A 4 -3.95 36.77 7.67
CA ALA A 4 -4.06 36.95 6.22
C ALA A 4 -2.69 36.85 5.55
N TYR A 5 -2.68 36.67 4.22
CA TYR A 5 -1.48 36.89 3.42
C TYR A 5 -1.02 38.35 3.56
N PRO A 6 0.29 38.67 3.66
CA PRO A 6 1.45 37.80 3.57
C PRO A 6 1.97 37.21 4.88
N ALA A 7 1.31 37.49 6.02
CA ALA A 7 1.71 36.99 7.33
C ALA A 7 1.52 35.47 7.42
N LEU A 8 0.38 34.95 6.94
CA LEU A 8 0.16 33.52 6.75
C LEU A 8 0.53 33.09 5.32
N ARG A 9 1.54 32.22 5.23
CA ARG A 9 1.95 31.61 3.96
C ARG A 9 1.98 30.10 4.11
N LEU A 10 0.87 29.45 3.76
CA LEU A 10 0.71 28.00 3.87
C LEU A 10 1.74 27.23 3.03
N ARG A 11 2.38 27.87 2.04
CA ARG A 11 3.46 27.25 1.26
C ARG A 11 4.76 27.05 2.06
N ARG A 12 4.95 27.74 3.20
CA ARG A 12 6.16 27.62 4.03
C ARG A 12 6.39 26.21 4.55
N THR A 13 5.34 25.54 5.05
CA THR A 13 5.40 24.15 5.54
C THR A 13 5.56 23.12 4.42
N ARG A 14 5.39 23.54 3.16
CA ARG A 14 5.49 22.69 1.97
C ARG A 14 6.82 22.81 1.24
N SER A 15 7.72 23.68 1.68
CA SER A 15 8.96 24.02 0.97
C SER A 15 9.99 22.89 0.94
N SER A 16 10.08 22.10 2.01
CA SER A 16 11.07 21.02 2.16
C SER A 16 10.41 19.68 2.50
N GLY A 17 11.10 18.58 2.18
CA GLY A 17 10.61 17.23 2.50
C GLY A 17 10.45 16.98 4.01
N TRP A 18 11.38 17.46 4.83
CA TRP A 18 11.29 17.30 6.28
C TRP A 18 10.13 18.08 6.89
N SER A 19 9.84 19.29 6.38
CA SER A 19 8.76 20.14 6.90
C SER A 19 7.39 19.53 6.57
N ARG A 20 7.24 18.99 5.35
CA ARG A 20 6.03 18.23 4.96
C ARG A 20 5.82 17.00 5.82
N ARG A 21 6.89 16.24 6.13
CA ARG A 21 6.79 15.07 7.02
C ARG A 21 6.36 15.43 8.44
N LEU A 22 6.88 16.53 8.99
CA LEU A 22 6.50 17.02 10.32
C LEU A 22 5.01 17.41 10.41
N HIS A 23 4.42 17.88 9.31
CA HIS A 23 3.02 18.31 9.24
C HIS A 23 2.08 17.28 8.60
N ALA A 24 2.56 16.07 8.28
CA ALA A 24 1.72 15.07 7.65
C ALA A 24 0.66 14.58 8.65
N GLU A 25 -0.61 14.70 8.28
CA GLU A 25 -1.75 14.26 9.12
C GLU A 25 -2.05 12.77 8.94
N THR A 26 -1.59 12.17 7.84
CA THR A 26 -1.89 10.78 7.48
C THR A 26 -0.61 10.07 7.08
N VAL A 27 -0.46 8.85 7.60
CA VAL A 27 0.61 7.91 7.25
C VAL A 27 -0.05 6.58 6.93
N LEU A 28 0.31 6.00 5.79
CA LEU A 28 -0.09 4.65 5.42
C LEU A 28 1.09 3.70 5.69
N THR A 29 0.82 2.61 6.37
CA THR A 29 1.80 1.57 6.71
C THR A 29 1.35 0.21 6.16
N PRO A 30 2.23 -0.78 6.02
CA PRO A 30 1.83 -2.13 5.64
C PRO A 30 0.78 -2.75 6.57
N ALA A 31 0.71 -2.32 7.83
CA ALA A 31 -0.29 -2.78 8.79
C ALA A 31 -1.73 -2.34 8.45
N ASP A 32 -1.88 -1.32 7.59
CA ASP A 32 -3.18 -0.81 7.15
C ASP A 32 -3.70 -1.54 5.89
N LEU A 33 -2.93 -2.49 5.35
CA LEU A 33 -3.21 -3.16 4.08
C LEU A 33 -3.78 -4.58 4.30
N ILE A 34 -4.77 -4.93 3.48
CA ILE A 34 -5.27 -6.30 3.34
C ILE A 34 -5.01 -6.74 1.90
N TRP A 35 -4.34 -7.88 1.72
CA TRP A 35 -4.05 -8.43 0.40
C TRP A 35 -5.00 -9.59 0.06
N PRO A 36 -6.07 -9.35 -0.73
CA PRO A 36 -6.98 -10.41 -1.15
C PRO A 36 -6.30 -11.33 -2.18
N MET A 37 -6.55 -12.63 -2.05
CA MET A 37 -5.99 -13.66 -2.93
C MET A 37 -7.10 -14.59 -3.45
N PHE A 38 -6.94 -15.07 -4.68
CA PHE A 38 -7.88 -15.99 -5.32
C PHE A 38 -7.38 -17.43 -5.22
N ILE A 39 -8.24 -18.34 -4.75
CA ILE A 39 -7.93 -19.76 -4.59
C ILE A 39 -8.45 -20.56 -5.78
N VAL A 40 -7.68 -21.55 -6.23
CA VAL A 40 -8.10 -22.61 -7.15
C VAL A 40 -7.64 -23.96 -6.59
N GLY A 41 -8.36 -25.04 -6.93
CA GLY A 41 -7.96 -26.40 -6.56
C GLY A 41 -6.71 -26.87 -7.31
N GLY A 42 -6.00 -27.84 -6.73
CA GLY A 42 -4.74 -28.38 -7.25
C GLY A 42 -3.56 -28.09 -6.32
N GLU A 43 -2.37 -28.47 -6.76
CA GLU A 43 -1.10 -28.31 -6.03
C GLU A 43 -0.07 -27.70 -6.99
N GLY A 44 0.69 -26.70 -6.53
CA GLY A 44 1.68 -25.99 -7.36
C GLY A 44 1.07 -25.19 -8.53
N VAL A 45 -0.23 -24.89 -8.47
CA VAL A 45 -0.96 -24.19 -9.52
C VAL A 45 -0.84 -22.67 -9.37
N GLU A 46 -0.49 -22.02 -10.48
CA GLU A 46 -0.65 -20.58 -10.71
C GLU A 46 -1.43 -20.37 -12.02
N GLN A 47 -2.53 -19.64 -11.96
CA GLN A 47 -3.36 -19.29 -13.13
C GLN A 47 -3.56 -17.78 -13.21
N PRO A 48 -2.85 -17.08 -14.11
CA PRO A 48 -3.04 -15.66 -14.32
C PRO A 48 -4.50 -15.31 -14.64
N ILE A 49 -4.95 -14.14 -14.18
CA ILE A 49 -6.26 -13.59 -14.50
C ILE A 49 -6.06 -12.49 -15.55
N ASP A 50 -6.42 -12.76 -16.81
CA ASP A 50 -6.17 -11.82 -17.92
C ASP A 50 -6.77 -10.41 -17.69
N SER A 51 -7.93 -10.33 -17.03
CA SER A 51 -8.58 -9.07 -16.70
C SER A 51 -7.96 -8.33 -15.50
N LEU A 52 -7.10 -8.98 -14.73
CA LEU A 52 -6.39 -8.43 -13.57
C LEU A 52 -4.88 -8.67 -13.70
N PRO A 53 -4.17 -7.87 -14.53
CA PRO A 53 -2.74 -8.05 -14.73
C PRO A 53 -1.94 -8.00 -13.41
N GLY A 54 -1.05 -8.97 -13.21
CA GLY A 54 -0.28 -9.12 -11.97
C GLY A 54 -1.01 -9.88 -10.86
N VAL A 55 -2.26 -10.34 -11.10
CA VAL A 55 -3.02 -11.18 -10.18
C VAL A 55 -3.25 -12.56 -10.78
N SER A 56 -3.01 -13.59 -9.97
CA SER A 56 -3.22 -14.99 -10.33
C SER A 56 -4.17 -15.67 -9.34
N ARG A 57 -4.83 -16.74 -9.78
CA ARG A 57 -5.44 -17.75 -8.90
C ARG A 57 -4.38 -18.75 -8.49
N TRP A 58 -4.37 -19.11 -7.23
CA TRP A 58 -3.33 -19.93 -6.62
C TRP A 58 -3.91 -21.17 -5.97
N SER A 59 -3.16 -22.27 -6.05
CA SER A 59 -3.33 -23.41 -5.14
C SER A 59 -3.06 -23.01 -3.68
N VAL A 60 -3.55 -23.80 -2.72
CA VAL A 60 -3.44 -23.48 -1.30
C VAL A 60 -1.97 -23.41 -0.85
N ASP A 61 -1.12 -24.31 -1.33
CA ASP A 61 0.33 -24.29 -1.08
C ASP A 61 0.99 -23.03 -1.65
N GLY A 62 0.58 -22.60 -2.84
CA GLY A 62 1.01 -21.33 -3.44
C GLY A 62 0.66 -20.12 -2.57
N ILE A 63 -0.56 -20.07 -2.03
CA ILE A 63 -0.97 -18.98 -1.12
C ILE A 63 -0.15 -18.96 0.16
N VAL A 64 0.17 -20.12 0.74
CA VAL A 64 1.02 -20.19 1.94
C VAL A 64 2.41 -19.62 1.67
N ALA A 65 2.99 -19.87 0.49
CA ALA A 65 4.26 -19.27 0.09
C ALA A 65 4.15 -17.73 0.00
N ARG A 66 3.10 -17.21 -0.64
CA ARG A 66 2.85 -15.77 -0.75
C ARG A 66 2.59 -15.09 0.59
N ALA A 67 1.90 -15.75 1.51
CA ALA A 67 1.69 -15.25 2.87
C ALA A 67 3.03 -15.08 3.62
N LYS A 68 4.00 -15.97 3.39
CA LYS A 68 5.36 -15.82 3.94
C LYS A 68 6.10 -14.64 3.33
N GLU A 69 5.98 -14.42 2.01
CA GLU A 69 6.51 -13.23 1.34
C GLU A 69 5.92 -11.95 1.93
N ALA A 70 4.60 -11.88 2.06
CA ALA A 70 3.91 -10.71 2.61
C ALA A 70 4.33 -10.39 4.06
N ARG A 71 4.59 -11.42 4.88
CA ARG A 71 5.09 -11.24 6.25
C ARG A 71 6.52 -10.70 6.30
N ALA A 72 7.33 -10.96 5.28
CA ALA A 72 8.73 -10.56 5.24
C ALA A 72 8.94 -9.11 4.74
N LEU A 73 7.89 -8.50 4.18
CA LEU A 73 7.84 -7.09 3.77
C LEU A 73 7.55 -6.17 4.96
#